data_AF-T0GUQ7-F1
#
_entry.id   AF-T0GUQ7-F1
#
_cell.length_a   1.000
_cell.length_b   1.000
_cell.length_c   1.000
_cell.angle_alpha   90.00
_cell.angle_beta   90.00
_cell.angle_gamma   90.00
#
_symmetry.space_group_name_H-M   'P 1'
#
loop_
_entity.id
_entity.type
_entity.pdbx_description
1 polymer ?
#
loop_
_entity_poly.entity_id
_entity_poly.type
_entity_poly.pdbx_seq_one_letter_code
_entity_poly.pdbx_strand_id
1 'polypeptide(L)'
;MNRAETLAALAALAGGKDWAKGVDALLRLPDPAFMSRQGWDTFCWRVHQFATEWADDGLRYGWTMLDMFGCNPDPAARRVDRNGVAMTIGRMLSPLTVCAVDADGWHLADQRGSLLRYPRMERLGQVPMWQAFAPRSGP
;
A
#
# COMPACT_ATOMS: atom_id res chain seq x y z
N MET A 1 22.75 12.22 0.87
CA MET A 1 21.81 11.21 1.36
C MET A 1 21.51 10.26 0.23
N ASN A 2 21.92 9.00 0.34
CA ASN A 2 21.66 8.00 -0.70
C ASN A 2 20.19 7.51 -0.61
N ARG A 3 19.66 6.91 -1.69
CA ARG A 3 18.27 6.44 -1.77
C ARG A 3 17.88 5.55 -0.58
N ALA A 4 18.74 4.62 -0.15
CA ALA A 4 18.48 3.75 0.99
C ALA A 4 18.40 4.50 2.33
N GLU A 5 19.21 5.54 2.53
CA GLU A 5 19.15 6.38 3.73
C GLU A 5 17.86 7.20 3.77
N THR A 6 17.44 7.75 2.63
CA THR A 6 16.15 8.45 2.52
C THR A 6 14.99 7.50 2.78
N LEU A 7 15.02 6.29 2.24
CA LEU A 7 13.97 5.28 2.42
C LEU A 7 13.88 4.78 3.87
N ALA A 8 15.02 4.59 4.55
CA ALA A 8 15.06 4.16 5.94
C ALA A 8 14.56 5.25 6.91
N ALA A 9 14.94 6.51 6.69
CA ALA A 9 14.45 7.64 7.49
C ALA A 9 12.93 7.84 7.32
N LEU A 10 12.43 7.63 6.10
CA LEU A 10 11.01 7.70 5.78
C LEU A 10 10.22 6.55 6.43
N ALA A 11 10.74 5.32 6.45
CA ALA A 11 10.07 4.18 7.08
C ALA A 11 9.89 4.33 8.60
N ALA A 12 10.80 5.03 9.29
CA ALA A 12 10.72 5.28 10.73
C ALA A 12 9.58 6.23 11.14
N LEU A 13 9.03 7.00 10.20
CA LEU A 13 7.94 7.95 10.43
C LEU A 13 6.55 7.34 10.25
N ALA A 14 6.45 6.11 9.73
CA ALA A 14 5.17 5.41 9.60
C ALA A 14 4.68 4.95 10.97
N GLY A 15 3.50 5.44 11.38
CA GLY A 15 2.77 4.96 12.55
C GLY A 15 2.55 3.44 12.48
N GLY A 16 2.43 2.80 13.64
CA GLY A 16 2.34 1.34 13.74
C GLY A 16 3.60 0.58 13.30
N LYS A 17 4.36 0.06 14.28
CA LYS A 17 5.63 -0.66 14.03
C LYS A 17 5.55 -1.75 12.95
N ASP A 18 4.39 -2.36 12.74
CA ASP A 18 4.21 -3.44 11.79
C ASP A 18 3.92 -2.96 10.35
N TRP A 19 3.23 -1.83 10.18
CA TRP A 19 3.02 -1.24 8.85
C TRP A 19 4.34 -0.65 8.34
N ALA A 20 5.08 0.06 9.22
CA ALA A 20 6.41 0.59 8.93
C ALA A 20 7.39 -0.50 8.43
N LYS A 21 7.44 -1.65 9.10
CA LYS A 21 8.29 -2.80 8.68
C LYS A 21 7.90 -3.32 7.30
N GLY A 22 6.60 -3.42 7.03
CA GLY A 22 6.11 -3.87 5.73
C GLY A 22 6.46 -2.92 4.59
N VAL A 23 6.30 -1.62 4.84
CA VAL A 23 6.69 -0.58 3.89
C VAL A 23 8.20 -0.56 3.68
N ASP A 24 9.03 -0.66 4.73
CA ASP A 24 10.48 -0.78 4.58
C ASP A 24 10.87 -2.00 3.73
N ALA A 25 10.22 -3.15 3.96
CA ALA A 25 10.44 -4.35 3.15
C ALA A 25 10.11 -4.11 1.67
N LEU A 26 8.99 -3.45 1.37
CA LEU A 26 8.61 -3.09 0.00
C LEU A 26 9.66 -2.19 -0.67
N LEU A 27 10.14 -1.16 0.03
CA LEU A 27 11.07 -0.17 -0.48
C LEU A 27 12.47 -0.75 -0.80
N ARG A 28 12.80 -1.91 -0.22
CA ARG A 28 14.06 -2.63 -0.48
C ARG A 28 13.97 -3.60 -1.66
N LEU A 29 12.78 -3.88 -2.17
CA LEU A 29 12.61 -4.80 -3.29
C LEU A 29 13.14 -4.21 -4.60
N PRO A 30 13.70 -5.05 -5.49
CA PRO A 30 14.02 -4.61 -6.84
C PRO A 30 12.74 -4.26 -7.60
N ASP A 31 12.90 -3.43 -8.63
CA ASP A 31 11.82 -3.03 -9.52
C ASP A 31 11.18 -4.27 -10.19
N PRO A 32 9.86 -4.46 -10.15
CA PRO A 32 9.22 -5.61 -10.78
C PRO A 32 9.33 -5.54 -12.31
N ALA A 33 9.64 -6.67 -12.96
CA ALA A 33 9.86 -6.73 -14.41
C ALA A 33 8.68 -6.22 -15.28
N PHE A 34 7.45 -6.29 -14.77
CA PHE A 34 6.24 -5.83 -15.47
C PHE A 34 5.91 -4.35 -15.23
N MET A 35 6.75 -3.62 -14.50
CA MET A 35 6.55 -2.21 -14.15
C MET A 35 7.79 -1.41 -14.53
N SER A 36 7.60 -0.20 -15.08
CA SER A 36 8.73 0.71 -15.27
C SER A 36 9.29 1.16 -13.92
N ARG A 37 10.58 1.47 -13.86
CA ARG A 37 11.23 2.00 -12.65
C ARG A 37 10.50 3.22 -12.08
N GLN A 38 10.12 4.18 -12.94
CA GLN A 38 9.36 5.35 -12.53
C GLN A 38 7.98 4.97 -11.95
N GLY A 39 7.32 3.97 -12.54
CA GLY A 39 6.05 3.46 -12.03
C GLY A 39 6.22 2.81 -10.65
N TRP A 40 7.30 2.05 -10.46
CA TRP A 40 7.62 1.43 -9.18
C TRP A 40 7.95 2.46 -8.10
N ASP A 41 8.79 3.45 -8.41
CA ASP A 41 9.11 4.55 -7.50
C ASP A 41 7.86 5.32 -7.08
N THR A 42 6.98 5.63 -8.04
CA THR A 42 5.71 6.31 -7.78
C THR A 42 4.79 5.48 -6.88
N PHE A 43 4.66 4.18 -7.17
CA PHE A 43 3.86 3.26 -6.37
C PHE A 43 4.36 3.19 -4.92
N CYS A 44 5.67 2.95 -4.75
CA CYS A 44 6.34 2.88 -3.45
C CYS A 44 6.17 4.16 -2.64
N TRP A 45 6.36 5.32 -3.28
CA TRP A 45 6.17 6.62 -2.64
C TRP A 45 4.74 6.83 -2.16
N ARG A 46 3.72 6.50 -2.97
CA ARG A 46 2.30 6.62 -2.56
C ARG A 46 1.95 5.73 -1.39
N VAL A 47 2.41 4.47 -1.41
CA VAL A 47 2.19 3.53 -0.31
C VAL A 47 2.85 4.03 0.98
N HIS A 48 4.07 4.57 0.87
CA HIS A 48 4.81 5.14 2.00
C HIS A 48 4.12 6.37 2.59
N GLN A 49 3.72 7.33 1.76
CA GLN A 49 3.00 8.52 2.22
C GLN A 49 1.71 8.14 2.93
N PHE A 50 0.93 7.23 2.33
CA PHE A 50 -0.31 6.74 2.92
C PHE A 50 -0.08 6.13 4.31
N ALA A 51 0.92 5.25 4.45
CA ALA A 51 1.24 4.63 5.74
C ALA A 51 1.74 5.65 6.76
N THR A 52 2.46 6.68 6.32
CA THR A 52 2.95 7.75 7.21
C THR A 52 1.81 8.59 7.76
N GLU A 53 0.83 8.91 6.93
CA GLU A 53 -0.27 9.80 7.30
C GLU A 53 -1.39 9.08 8.06
N TRP A 54 -1.70 7.82 7.72
CA TRP A 54 -2.95 7.19 8.15
C TRP A 54 -2.80 5.94 9.02
N ALA A 55 -1.57 5.53 9.37
CA ALA A 55 -1.39 4.28 10.10
C ALA A 55 -2.01 4.26 11.49
N ASP A 56 -1.85 5.35 12.25
CA ASP A 56 -2.37 5.42 13.61
C ASP A 56 -3.90 5.37 13.64
N ASP A 57 -4.56 6.08 12.72
CA ASP A 57 -6.02 6.06 12.61
C ASP A 57 -6.54 4.69 12.14
N GLY A 58 -5.92 4.10 11.13
CA GLY A 58 -6.30 2.78 10.66
C GLY A 58 -6.17 1.72 11.76
N LEU A 59 -5.05 1.71 12.50
CA LEU A 59 -4.85 0.80 13.62
C LEU A 59 -5.85 1.05 14.76
N ARG A 60 -6.16 2.32 15.06
CA ARG A 60 -7.18 2.69 16.06
C ARG A 60 -8.56 2.11 15.73
N TYR A 61 -8.93 2.07 14.45
CA TYR A 61 -10.18 1.47 13.98
C TYR A 61 -10.08 -0.04 13.68
N GLY A 62 -8.95 -0.67 14.04
CA GLY A 62 -8.76 -2.12 13.95
C GLY A 62 -8.47 -2.63 12.54
N TRP A 63 -8.01 -1.76 11.62
CA TRP A 63 -7.54 -2.19 10.30
C TRP A 63 -6.26 -2.98 10.42
N THR A 64 -6.24 -4.15 9.78
CA THR A 64 -5.08 -5.04 9.81
C THR A 64 -4.10 -4.71 8.69
N MET A 65 -2.88 -5.24 8.80
CA MET A 65 -1.90 -5.18 7.74
C MET A 65 -2.46 -5.71 6.39
N LEU A 66 -3.25 -6.79 6.39
CA LEU A 66 -3.81 -7.34 5.15
C LEU A 66 -4.94 -6.48 4.58
N ASP A 67 -5.75 -5.83 5.43
CA ASP A 67 -6.77 -4.90 4.95
C ASP A 67 -6.14 -3.73 4.16
N MET A 68 -4.94 -3.31 4.58
CA MET A 68 -4.23 -2.17 4.01
C MET A 68 -3.31 -2.55 2.85
N PHE A 69 -2.46 -3.55 3.05
CA PHE A 69 -1.35 -3.90 2.17
C PHE A 69 -1.54 -5.25 1.47
N GLY A 70 -2.66 -5.93 1.69
CA GLY A 70 -2.98 -7.19 1.03
C GLY A 70 -3.13 -7.03 -0.48
N CYS A 71 -2.71 -8.04 -1.24
CA CYS A 71 -2.91 -8.10 -2.67
C CYS A 71 -3.00 -9.54 -3.16
N ASN A 72 -3.24 -9.71 -4.46
CA ASN A 72 -3.12 -11.01 -5.10
C ASN A 72 -1.65 -11.50 -5.08
N PRO A 73 -1.39 -12.79 -4.76
CA PRO A 73 -0.05 -13.38 -4.80
C PRO A 73 0.65 -13.29 -6.16
N ASP A 74 -0.11 -13.13 -7.25
CA ASP A 74 0.38 -12.72 -8.55
C ASP A 74 0.05 -11.22 -8.78
N PRO A 75 1.02 -10.32 -8.59
CA PRO A 75 0.80 -8.88 -8.79
C PRO A 75 0.62 -8.49 -10.27
N ALA A 76 0.93 -9.38 -11.22
CA ALA A 76 0.71 -9.17 -12.65
C ALA A 76 -0.75 -9.42 -13.05
N ALA A 77 -1.49 -10.25 -12.30
CA ALA A 77 -2.91 -10.55 -12.55
C ALA A 77 -3.87 -9.36 -12.34
N ARG A 78 -3.40 -8.26 -11.73
CA ARG A 78 -4.16 -7.01 -11.51
C ARG A 78 -5.56 -7.20 -10.88
N ARG A 79 -5.71 -8.19 -10.00
CA ARG A 79 -6.97 -8.53 -9.31
C ARG A 79 -7.34 -7.50 -8.24
N VAL A 80 -8.08 -6.47 -8.65
CA VAL A 80 -8.51 -5.36 -7.78
C VAL A 80 -9.43 -5.79 -6.65
N ASP A 81 -10.19 -6.88 -6.84
CA ASP A 81 -11.07 -7.49 -5.83
C ASP A 81 -10.30 -8.02 -4.61
N ARG A 82 -8.98 -8.23 -4.75
CA ARG A 82 -8.08 -8.69 -3.68
C ARG A 82 -7.12 -7.62 -3.19
N ASN A 83 -7.19 -6.40 -3.70
CA ASN A 83 -6.32 -5.34 -3.21
C ASN A 83 -6.80 -4.84 -1.86
N GLY A 84 -5.86 -4.49 -1.00
CA GLY A 84 -6.03 -3.63 0.15
C GLY A 84 -6.11 -2.15 -0.26
N VAL A 85 -6.30 -1.28 0.73
CA VAL A 85 -6.46 0.17 0.52
C VAL A 85 -5.21 0.77 -0.12
N ALA A 86 -4.03 0.53 0.44
CA ALA A 86 -2.77 1.10 -0.04
C ALA A 86 -2.40 0.58 -1.43
N MET A 87 -2.69 -0.69 -1.73
CA MET A 87 -2.56 -1.23 -3.09
C MET A 87 -3.46 -0.52 -4.10
N THR A 88 -4.70 -0.25 -3.69
CA THR A 88 -5.70 0.43 -4.53
C THR A 88 -5.25 1.85 -4.84
N ILE A 89 -4.90 2.63 -3.82
CA ILE A 89 -4.41 4.00 -3.98
C ILE A 89 -3.08 4.04 -4.75
N GLY A 90 -2.15 3.15 -4.42
CA GLY A 90 -0.83 3.10 -5.05
C GLY A 90 -0.90 2.81 -6.56
N ARG A 91 -1.86 1.99 -7.01
CA ARG A 91 -2.00 1.59 -8.43
C ARG A 91 -2.97 2.44 -9.26
N MET A 92 -3.74 3.33 -8.65
CA MET A 92 -4.65 4.19 -9.41
C MET A 92 -3.88 5.14 -10.33
N LEU A 93 -4.37 5.32 -11.56
CA LEU A 93 -3.78 6.30 -12.49
C LEU A 93 -4.05 7.73 -12.01
N SER A 94 -5.24 7.98 -11.46
CA SER A 94 -5.62 9.25 -10.85
C SER A 94 -5.33 9.24 -9.35
N PRO A 95 -4.75 10.32 -8.79
CA PRO A 95 -4.60 10.47 -7.35
C PRO A 95 -5.96 10.41 -6.65
N LEU A 96 -6.05 9.57 -5.62
CA LEU A 96 -7.11 9.63 -4.62
C LEU A 96 -6.51 10.16 -3.33
N THR A 97 -7.26 11.02 -2.65
CA THR A 97 -6.92 11.53 -1.33
C THR A 97 -7.78 10.82 -0.31
N VAL A 98 -7.21 10.40 0.80
CA VAL A 98 -8.00 9.90 1.94
C VAL A 98 -8.56 11.11 2.69
N CYS A 99 -9.84 11.06 3.01
CA CYS A 99 -10.52 12.12 3.76
C CYS A 99 -10.83 11.72 5.19
N ALA A 100 -11.14 10.44 5.41
CA ALA A 100 -11.45 9.88 6.71
C ALA A 100 -11.33 8.36 6.71
N VAL A 101 -11.22 7.78 7.90
CA VAL A 101 -11.29 6.34 8.15
C VAL A 101 -12.15 6.09 9.38
N ASP A 102 -12.93 5.02 9.34
CA ASP A 102 -13.69 4.48 10.46
C ASP A 102 -13.54 2.94 10.49
N ALA A 103 -14.27 2.25 11.36
CA ALA A 103 -14.18 0.79 11.50
C ALA A 103 -14.66 0.02 10.25
N ASP A 104 -15.50 0.64 9.42
CA ASP A 104 -16.23 0.01 8.33
C ASP A 104 -15.67 0.37 6.94
N GLY A 105 -14.96 1.50 6.81
CA GLY A 105 -14.39 1.89 5.54
C GLY A 105 -13.41 3.06 5.55
N TRP A 106 -12.77 3.23 4.40
CA TRP A 106 -12.00 4.41 4.06
C TRP A 106 -12.80 5.30 3.14
N HIS A 107 -12.83 6.59 3.44
CA HIS A 107 -13.48 7.61 2.64
C HIS A 107 -12.41 8.32 1.83
N LEU A 108 -12.57 8.29 0.51
CA LEU A 108 -11.61 8.79 -0.45
C LEU A 108 -12.27 9.90 -1.29
N ALA A 109 -11.51 10.89 -1.70
CA ALA A 109 -11.92 11.86 -2.70
C ALA A 109 -11.07 11.71 -3.97
N ASP A 110 -11.71 11.77 -5.12
CA ASP A 110 -11.02 11.96 -6.39
C ASP A 110 -10.63 13.44 -6.60
N GLN A 111 -9.91 13.73 -7.68
CA GLN A 111 -9.47 15.10 -8.01
C GLN A 111 -10.63 16.06 -8.35
N ARG A 112 -11.84 15.53 -8.57
CA ARG A 112 -13.05 16.30 -8.86
C ARG A 112 -13.90 16.53 -7.60
N GLY A 113 -13.47 16.01 -6.45
CA GLY A 113 -14.20 16.06 -5.19
C GLY A 113 -15.29 14.99 -5.06
N SER A 114 -15.36 14.02 -5.98
CA SER A 114 -16.28 12.90 -5.85
C SER A 114 -15.87 12.04 -4.66
N LEU A 115 -16.81 11.77 -3.75
CA LEU A 115 -16.57 10.90 -2.61
C LEU A 115 -16.76 9.43 -2.99
N LEU A 116 -15.73 8.64 -2.69
CA LEU A 116 -15.68 7.21 -2.87
C LEU A 116 -15.52 6.55 -1.51
N ARG A 117 -16.12 5.38 -1.33
CA ARG A 117 -15.94 4.57 -0.13
C ARG A 117 -15.27 3.27 -0.49
N TYR A 118 -14.17 2.96 0.18
CA TYR A 118 -13.57 1.64 0.16
C TYR A 118 -14.05 0.88 1.41
N PRO A 119 -14.98 -0.08 1.25
CA PRO A 119 -15.49 -0.83 2.38
C PRO A 119 -14.46 -1.84 2.90
N ARG A 120 -14.51 -2.09 4.20
CA ARG A 120 -13.87 -3.24 4.81
C ARG A 120 -14.54 -4.50 4.28
N MET A 121 -13.76 -5.41 3.73
CA MET A 121 -14.25 -6.66 3.16
C MET A 121 -13.23 -7.75 3.47
N GLU A 122 -13.73 -8.94 3.82
CA GLU A 122 -12.91 -10.13 3.88
C GLU A 122 -12.46 -10.49 2.46
N ARG A 123 -11.15 -10.58 2.26
CA ARG A 123 -10.55 -10.85 0.94
C ARG A 123 -9.68 -12.09 1.05
N LEU A 124 -10.26 -13.23 0.66
CA LEU A 124 -9.60 -14.52 0.74
C LEU A 124 -8.38 -14.61 -0.19
N GLY A 125 -7.31 -15.24 0.32
CA GLY A 125 -6.10 -15.51 -0.44
C GLY A 125 -5.23 -14.28 -0.71
N GLN A 126 -5.38 -13.22 0.08
CA GLN A 126 -4.44 -12.11 0.08
C GLN A 126 -3.10 -12.49 0.69
N VAL A 127 -2.04 -11.90 0.14
CA VAL A 127 -0.73 -11.84 0.78
C VAL A 127 -0.30 -10.38 0.90
N PRO A 128 0.58 -10.03 1.86
CA PRO A 128 1.14 -8.68 1.91
C PRO A 128 1.88 -8.34 0.61
N MET A 129 1.79 -7.09 0.15
CA MET A 129 2.36 -6.68 -1.14
C MET A 129 3.87 -6.96 -1.25
N TRP A 130 4.65 -6.75 -0.20
CA TRP A 130 6.09 -7.07 -0.21
C TRP A 130 6.37 -8.57 -0.40
N GLN A 131 5.45 -9.46 -0.02
CA GLN A 131 5.56 -10.88 -0.35
C GLN A 131 5.22 -11.14 -1.82
N ALA A 132 4.18 -10.49 -2.36
CA ALA A 132 3.78 -10.67 -3.76
C ALA A 132 4.81 -10.12 -4.77
N PHE A 133 5.44 -8.98 -4.43
CA PHE A 133 6.45 -8.34 -5.27
C PHE A 133 7.88 -8.88 -5.04
N ALA A 134 8.10 -9.68 -4.00
CA ALA A 134 9.39 -10.32 -3.80
C ALA A 134 9.73 -11.20 -5.03
N PRO A 135 11.00 -11.20 -5.49
CA PRO A 135 11.43 -12.15 -6.50
C PRO A 135 11.08 -13.55 -6.03
N ARG A 136 10.32 -14.30 -6.82
CA ARG A 136 10.14 -15.72 -6.55
C ARG A 136 11.51 -16.36 -6.74
N SER A 137 12.10 -16.89 -5.67
CA SER A 137 13.23 -17.80 -5.77
C SER A 137 12.74 -18.99 -6.60
N GLY A 138 13.04 -18.99 -7.90
CA GLY A 138 12.91 -20.19 -8.72
C GLY A 138 13.97 -21.21 -8.29
N PRO A 139 13.74 -22.51 -8.52
CA PRO A 139 14.84 -23.49 -8.53
C PRO A 139 15.93 -23.10 -9.54
#